data_AF-A0A9W8EY48-F1
#
_entry.id   AF-A0A9W8EY48-F1
#
_cell.length_a   1.000
_cell.length_b   1.000
_cell.length_c   1.000
_cell.angle_alpha   90.00
_cell.angle_beta   90.00
_cell.angle_gamma   90.00
#
_symmetry.space_group_name_H-M   'P 1'
#
loop_
_entity.id
_entity.type
_entity.pdbx_description
1 polymer ?
#
loop_
_entity_poly.entity_id
_entity_poly.type
_entity_poly.pdbx_seq_one_letter_code
_entity_poly.pdbx_strand_id
1 'polypeptide(L)'
;MNTHVDAYYDRQLVDEETHRSIILCKAVLDKQDSPVMTKIACHARIVALLDKLPVIRAFDRTRNTQNTSDLPDCAPKMRQLLVDRCMGYFNLARAFHGDGNVQNAASNYQRATTLGETLLQSVLAPRDEPAKNAEQRSELHSNTLTILRVALRSWAEVERAIGRVTSARRIEARVAALDTES
;
A
#
# COMPACT_ATOMS: atom_id res chain seq x y z
N MET A 1 -6.45 16.94 17.38
CA MET A 1 -5.97 17.99 16.47
C MET A 1 -4.96 17.34 15.54
N ASN A 2 -5.36 17.03 14.30
CA ASN A 2 -4.51 16.44 13.26
C ASN A 2 -4.37 17.46 12.13
N THR A 3 -3.34 18.30 12.18
CA THR A 3 -3.09 19.37 11.18
C THR A 3 -1.93 19.05 10.24
N HIS A 4 -1.48 17.80 10.14
CA HIS A 4 -0.32 17.42 9.32
C HIS A 4 -0.63 16.58 8.07
N VAL A 5 -1.89 16.33 7.72
CA VAL A 5 -2.23 15.45 6.57
C VAL A 5 -2.57 16.23 5.28
N ASP A 6 -2.81 17.54 5.35
CA ASP A 6 -3.34 18.32 4.21
C ASP A 6 -2.28 18.79 3.19
N ALA A 7 -0.98 18.63 3.46
CA ALA A 7 0.08 19.16 2.60
C ALA A 7 0.54 18.22 1.46
N TYR A 8 -0.02 17.01 1.32
CA TYR A 8 0.63 15.96 0.52
C TYR A 8 0.18 15.83 -0.95
N TYR A 9 -0.94 16.45 -1.36
CA TYR A 9 -1.43 16.35 -2.73
C TYR A 9 -1.28 17.69 -3.46
N ASP A 10 -0.10 17.88 -4.05
CA ASP A 10 0.15 18.96 -4.99
C ASP A 10 -0.65 18.72 -6.29
N ARG A 11 -1.31 19.76 -6.83
CA ARG A 11 -2.26 19.69 -7.96
C ARG A 11 -1.68 19.14 -9.27
N GLN A 12 -0.37 18.89 -9.33
CA GLN A 12 0.32 18.39 -10.53
C GLN A 12 0.21 16.88 -10.77
N LEU A 13 -0.08 16.07 -9.74
CA LEU A 13 -0.14 14.60 -9.87
C LEU A 13 -1.52 14.00 -9.64
N VAL A 14 -2.37 14.71 -8.91
CA VAL A 14 -3.72 14.30 -8.58
C VAL A 14 -4.64 15.46 -8.89
N ASP A 15 -5.65 15.23 -9.72
CA ASP A 15 -6.65 16.24 -10.03
C ASP A 15 -7.45 16.61 -8.76
N GLU A 16 -8.00 17.83 -8.76
CA GLU A 16 -8.68 18.38 -7.58
C GLU A 16 -9.91 17.54 -7.16
N GLU A 17 -10.60 16.91 -8.11
CA GLU A 17 -11.76 16.06 -7.83
C GLU A 17 -11.34 14.76 -7.13
N THR A 18 -10.28 14.10 -7.61
CA THR A 18 -9.70 12.92 -6.97
C THR A 18 -9.21 13.24 -5.57
N HIS A 19 -8.51 14.36 -5.40
CA HIS A 19 -8.02 14.79 -4.09
C HIS A 19 -9.17 15.02 -3.10
N ARG A 20 -10.19 15.80 -3.49
CA ARG A 20 -11.40 16.03 -2.67
C ARG A 20 -12.11 14.72 -2.32
N SER A 21 -12.22 13.80 -3.29
CA SER A 21 -12.85 12.50 -3.07
C SER A 21 -12.11 11.65 -2.03
N ILE A 22 -10.78 11.66 -2.06
CA ILE A 22 -9.94 10.96 -1.07
C ILE A 22 -10.14 11.58 0.32
N ILE A 23 -10.12 12.92 0.43
CA ILE A 23 -10.36 13.62 1.70
C ILE A 23 -11.72 13.23 2.30
N LEU A 24 -12.79 13.26 1.49
CA LEU A 24 -14.13 12.91 1.95
C LEU A 24 -14.20 11.46 2.45
N CYS A 25 -13.58 10.53 1.72
CA CYS A 25 -13.52 9.13 2.16
C CYS A 25 -12.75 8.99 3.49
N LYS A 26 -11.61 9.68 3.65
CA LYS A 26 -10.84 9.67 4.90
C LYS A 26 -11.64 10.23 6.08
N ALA A 27 -12.35 11.35 5.89
CA ALA A 27 -13.19 11.94 6.91
C ALA A 27 -14.33 11.00 7.38
N VAL A 28 -14.86 10.16 6.49
CA VAL A 28 -15.83 9.11 6.85
C VAL A 28 -15.17 7.97 7.63
N LEU A 29 -13.94 7.60 7.26
CA LEU A 29 -13.18 6.54 7.92
C LEU A 29 -12.74 6.92 9.33
N ASP A 30 -12.50 8.22 9.59
CA ASP A 30 -12.13 8.73 10.92
C ASP A 30 -13.26 8.63 11.96
N LYS A 31 -14.51 8.40 11.51
CA LYS A 31 -15.64 8.15 12.41
C LYS A 31 -15.57 6.71 12.95
N GLN A 32 -15.38 6.58 14.26
CA GLN A 32 -15.20 5.30 14.95
C GLN A 32 -16.35 4.31 14.65
N ASP A 33 -17.58 4.82 14.66
CA ASP A 33 -18.82 4.03 14.51
C ASP A 33 -19.28 3.86 13.04
N SER A 34 -18.44 4.20 12.06
CA SER A 34 -18.78 3.97 10.66
C SER A 34 -19.04 2.47 10.40
N PRO A 35 -20.19 2.10 9.79
CA PRO A 35 -20.50 0.71 9.46
C PRO A 35 -19.41 0.06 8.62
N VAL A 36 -19.21 -1.26 8.78
CA VAL A 36 -18.18 -2.01 8.05
C VAL A 36 -18.33 -1.85 6.53
N MET A 37 -19.56 -1.91 6.00
CA MET A 37 -19.83 -1.69 4.58
C MET A 37 -19.46 -0.28 4.10
N THR A 38 -19.65 0.74 4.93
CA THR A 38 -19.22 2.11 4.62
C THR A 38 -17.69 2.21 4.58
N LYS A 39 -17.00 1.55 5.51
CA LYS A 39 -15.53 1.47 5.52
C LYS A 39 -15.00 0.77 4.27
N ILE A 40 -15.60 -0.37 3.89
CA ILE A 40 -15.28 -1.08 2.64
C ILE A 40 -15.47 -0.16 1.43
N ALA A 41 -16.62 0.51 1.32
CA ALA A 41 -16.90 1.40 0.20
C ALA A 41 -15.91 2.56 0.09
N CYS A 42 -15.54 3.18 1.22
CA CYS A 42 -14.57 4.27 1.25
C CYS A 42 -13.16 3.79 0.86
N HIS A 43 -12.69 2.67 1.41
CA HIS A 43 -11.38 2.11 1.04
C HIS A 43 -11.35 1.67 -0.44
N ALA A 44 -12.40 1.01 -0.92
CA ALA A 44 -12.52 0.63 -2.32
C ALA A 44 -12.51 1.86 -3.25
N ARG A 45 -13.17 2.95 -2.85
CA ARG A 45 -13.15 4.21 -3.60
C ARG A 45 -11.75 4.82 -3.64
N ILE A 46 -11.05 4.89 -2.51
CA ILE A 46 -9.67 5.41 -2.44
C ILE A 46 -8.76 4.60 -3.36
N VAL A 47 -8.78 3.27 -3.27
CA VAL A 47 -7.97 2.40 -4.12
C VAL A 47 -8.31 2.59 -5.60
N ALA A 48 -9.60 2.64 -5.95
CA ALA A 48 -10.04 2.83 -7.33
C ALA A 48 -9.61 4.18 -7.91
N LEU A 49 -9.51 5.23 -7.08
CA LEU A 49 -9.00 6.53 -7.49
C LEU A 49 -7.47 6.48 -7.72
N LEU A 50 -6.73 5.88 -6.78
CA LEU A 50 -5.28 5.73 -6.92
C LEU A 50 -4.89 4.87 -8.13
N ASP A 51 -5.61 3.78 -8.40
CA ASP A 51 -5.40 2.90 -9.56
C ASP A 51 -5.66 3.60 -10.92
N LYS A 52 -6.41 4.70 -10.91
CA LYS A 52 -6.69 5.49 -12.12
C LYS A 52 -5.64 6.55 -12.40
N LEU A 53 -4.78 6.88 -11.44
CA LEU A 53 -3.76 7.91 -11.63
C LEU A 53 -2.80 7.51 -12.76
N PRO A 54 -2.55 8.40 -13.75
CA PRO A 54 -1.68 8.09 -14.88
C PRO A 54 -0.29 7.63 -14.46
N VAL A 55 0.26 8.24 -13.40
CA VAL A 55 1.58 7.91 -12.85
C VAL A 55 1.63 6.49 -12.27
N ILE A 56 0.56 6.05 -11.60
CA ILE A 56 0.41 4.68 -11.07
C ILE A 56 0.30 3.67 -12.20
N ARG A 57 -0.47 3.99 -13.25
CA ARG A 57 -0.59 3.13 -14.44
C ARG A 57 0.70 3.05 -15.25
N ALA A 58 1.50 4.10 -15.27
CA ALA A 58 2.82 4.08 -15.89
C ALA A 58 3.74 3.13 -15.11
N PHE A 59 3.76 3.25 -13.78
CA PHE A 59 4.51 2.36 -12.90
C PHE A 59 4.10 0.89 -13.05
N ASP A 60 2.80 0.59 -13.09
CA ASP A 60 2.30 -0.78 -13.27
C ASP A 60 2.76 -1.38 -14.62
N ARG A 61 2.83 -0.56 -15.67
CA ARG A 61 3.34 -1.00 -16.99
C ARG A 61 4.83 -1.36 -16.93
N THR A 62 5.65 -0.52 -16.30
CA THR A 62 7.10 -0.76 -16.16
C THR A 62 7.44 -1.90 -15.20
N ARG A 63 6.63 -2.12 -14.15
CA ARG A 63 6.79 -3.27 -13.26
C ARG A 63 6.58 -4.60 -14.00
N ASN A 64 5.62 -4.64 -14.91
CA ASN A 64 5.24 -5.88 -15.59
C ASN A 64 6.23 -6.32 -16.67
N THR A 65 7.21 -5.48 -17.04
CA THR A 65 8.22 -5.81 -18.07
C THR A 65 9.42 -6.61 -17.54
N GLN A 66 9.38 -7.13 -16.30
CA GLN A 66 10.41 -7.97 -15.64
C GLN A 66 11.81 -7.34 -15.47
N ASN A 67 12.11 -6.21 -16.10
CA ASN A 67 13.30 -5.41 -15.81
C ASN A 67 13.03 -4.48 -14.62
N THR A 68 13.32 -4.95 -13.41
CA THR A 68 13.27 -4.13 -12.20
C THR A 68 14.32 -3.01 -12.20
N SER A 69 15.37 -3.13 -13.03
CA SER A 69 16.35 -2.08 -13.32
C SER A 69 15.73 -0.85 -13.99
N ASP A 70 14.60 -1.03 -14.70
CA ASP A 70 13.94 0.01 -15.50
C ASP A 70 12.73 0.59 -14.76
N LEU A 71 12.56 0.28 -13.47
CA LEU A 71 11.57 0.96 -12.64
C LEU A 71 11.87 2.46 -12.72
N PRO A 72 10.92 3.28 -13.22
CA PRO A 72 11.18 4.69 -13.45
C PRO A 72 11.62 5.32 -12.15
N ASP A 73 12.51 6.31 -12.23
CA ASP A 73 12.88 7.11 -11.07
C ASP A 73 11.61 7.72 -10.48
N CYS A 74 11.08 7.06 -9.44
CA CYS A 74 9.85 7.46 -8.82
C CYS A 74 10.22 8.64 -7.95
N ALA A 75 9.97 9.86 -8.43
CA ALA A 75 10.08 11.05 -7.62
C ALA A 75 9.44 10.83 -6.23
N PRO A 76 9.93 11.46 -5.15
CA PRO A 76 9.43 11.21 -3.79
C PRO A 76 7.91 11.20 -3.66
N LYS A 77 7.22 12.10 -4.38
CA LYS A 77 5.75 12.17 -4.45
C LYS A 77 5.10 10.89 -5.02
N MET A 78 5.67 10.33 -6.08
CA MET A 78 5.21 9.07 -6.66
C MET A 78 5.39 7.91 -5.69
N ARG A 79 6.53 7.86 -5.00
CA ARG A 79 6.77 6.85 -3.95
C ARG A 79 5.72 6.91 -2.85
N GLN A 80 5.34 8.12 -2.42
CA GLN A 80 4.25 8.29 -1.47
C GLN A 80 2.91 7.77 -2.01
N LEU A 81 2.54 8.10 -3.25
CA LEU A 81 1.29 7.61 -3.86
C LEU A 81 1.22 6.08 -3.91
N LEU A 82 2.36 5.43 -4.15
CA LEU A 82 2.46 3.98 -4.12
C LEU A 82 2.31 3.42 -2.69
N VAL A 83 2.86 4.08 -1.68
CA VAL A 83 2.65 3.72 -0.27
C VAL A 83 1.18 3.89 0.12
N ASP A 84 0.56 5.02 -0.23
CA ASP A 84 -0.87 5.26 -0.03
C ASP A 84 -1.73 4.18 -0.70
N ARG A 85 -1.35 3.76 -1.91
CA ARG A 85 -2.02 2.67 -2.63
C ARG A 85 -1.85 1.32 -1.93
N CYS A 86 -0.64 1.02 -1.46
CA CYS A 86 -0.35 -0.19 -0.67
C CYS A 86 -1.19 -0.23 0.61
N MET A 87 -1.22 0.87 1.38
CA MET A 87 -2.05 1.02 2.57
C MET A 87 -3.54 0.94 2.24
N GLY A 88 -3.98 1.51 1.12
CA GLY A 88 -5.36 1.43 0.66
C GLY A 88 -5.82 -0.02 0.46
N TYR A 89 -5.01 -0.83 -0.23
CA TYR A 89 -5.26 -2.26 -0.41
C TYR A 89 -5.25 -3.02 0.92
N PHE A 90 -4.30 -2.74 1.81
CA PHE A 90 -4.23 -3.34 3.14
C PHE A 90 -5.48 -3.03 3.99
N ASN A 91 -5.90 -1.77 4.04
CA ASN A 91 -7.07 -1.35 4.80
C ASN A 91 -8.37 -1.92 4.22
N LEU A 92 -8.47 -2.00 2.89
CA LEU A 92 -9.58 -2.68 2.23
C LEU A 92 -9.62 -4.18 2.58
N ALA A 93 -8.47 -4.84 2.62
CA ALA A 93 -8.36 -6.24 3.02
C ALA A 93 -8.82 -6.46 4.47
N ARG A 94 -8.41 -5.58 5.39
CA ARG A 94 -8.85 -5.60 6.79
C ARG A 94 -10.36 -5.39 6.93
N ALA A 95 -10.93 -4.45 6.17
CA ALA A 95 -12.36 -4.19 6.20
C ALA A 95 -13.15 -5.42 5.69
N PHE A 96 -12.73 -6.05 4.60
CA PHE A 96 -13.32 -7.30 4.13
C PHE A 96 -13.14 -8.45 5.12
N HIS A 97 -11.99 -8.54 5.79
CA HIS A 97 -11.78 -9.57 6.81
C HIS A 97 -12.74 -9.39 7.98
N GLY A 98 -12.93 -8.15 8.47
CA GLY A 98 -13.88 -7.84 9.53
C GLY A 98 -15.34 -8.10 9.15
N ASP A 99 -15.66 -8.05 7.85
CA ASP A 99 -16.97 -8.43 7.28
C ASP A 99 -17.14 -9.96 7.10
N GLY A 100 -16.09 -10.75 7.35
CA GLY A 100 -16.09 -12.20 7.09
C GLY A 100 -15.86 -12.57 5.63
N ASN A 101 -15.65 -11.59 4.75
CA ASN A 101 -15.35 -11.81 3.33
C ASN A 101 -13.88 -12.17 3.12
N VAL A 102 -13.51 -13.37 3.57
CA VAL A 102 -12.14 -13.88 3.59
C VAL A 102 -11.48 -13.98 2.20
N GLN A 103 -12.25 -14.24 1.13
CA GLN A 103 -11.70 -14.30 -0.23
C GLN A 103 -11.28 -12.92 -0.74
N ASN A 104 -12.13 -11.90 -0.55
CA ASN A 104 -11.77 -10.54 -0.92
C ASN A 104 -10.66 -10.00 -0.02
N ALA A 105 -10.64 -10.37 1.26
CA ALA A 105 -9.53 -10.04 2.17
C ALA A 105 -8.20 -10.61 1.64
N ALA A 106 -8.13 -11.90 1.35
CA ALA A 106 -6.92 -12.56 0.83
C ALA A 106 -6.43 -11.91 -0.47
N SER A 107 -7.32 -11.65 -1.42
CA SER A 107 -6.96 -11.01 -2.70
C SER A 107 -6.36 -9.60 -2.49
N ASN A 108 -6.93 -8.80 -1.59
CA ASN A 108 -6.43 -7.46 -1.32
C ASN A 108 -5.14 -7.46 -0.50
N TYR A 109 -4.96 -8.39 0.44
CA TYR A 109 -3.67 -8.58 1.12
C TYR A 109 -2.57 -8.97 0.14
N GLN A 110 -2.85 -9.89 -0.79
CA GLN A 110 -1.91 -10.26 -1.84
C GLN A 110 -1.49 -9.03 -2.65
N ARG A 111 -2.44 -8.18 -3.07
CA ARG A 111 -2.12 -6.93 -3.80
C ARG A 111 -1.27 -5.97 -2.98
N ALA A 112 -1.60 -5.75 -1.71
CA ALA A 112 -0.84 -4.89 -0.81
C ALA A 112 0.60 -5.39 -0.67
N THR A 113 0.79 -6.69 -0.43
CA THR A 113 2.13 -7.27 -0.24
C THR A 113 2.97 -7.22 -1.51
N THR A 114 2.40 -7.55 -2.67
CA THR A 114 3.11 -7.43 -3.97
C THR A 114 3.55 -5.98 -4.25
N LEU A 115 2.69 -4.99 -3.93
CA LEU A 115 3.06 -3.58 -4.06
C LEU A 115 4.16 -3.18 -3.08
N GLY A 116 4.06 -3.59 -1.81
CA GLY A 116 5.06 -3.33 -0.77
C GLY A 116 6.44 -3.91 -1.12
N GLU A 117 6.49 -5.13 -1.64
CA GLU A 117 7.74 -5.75 -2.11
C GLU A 117 8.37 -4.99 -3.28
N THR A 118 7.55 -4.61 -4.26
CA THR A 118 8.03 -3.81 -5.41
C THR A 118 8.59 -2.47 -4.92
N LEU A 119 7.93 -1.85 -3.94
CA LEU A 119 8.38 -0.60 -3.34
C LEU A 119 9.71 -0.75 -2.61
N LEU A 120 9.86 -1.76 -1.75
CA LEU A 120 11.11 -2.02 -1.05
C LEU A 120 12.28 -2.20 -2.02
N GLN A 121 12.07 -2.98 -3.08
CA GLN A 121 13.08 -3.18 -4.13
C GLN A 121 13.46 -1.86 -4.82
N SER A 122 12.47 -1.00 -5.13
CA SER A 122 12.73 0.30 -5.75
C SER A 122 13.51 1.26 -4.85
N VAL A 123 13.32 1.14 -3.53
CA VAL A 123 13.94 2.01 -2.52
C VAL A 123 15.38 1.57 -2.20
N LEU A 124 15.69 0.28 -2.32
CA LEU A 124 17.03 -0.28 -2.08
C LEU A 124 18.00 -0.10 -3.24
N ALA A 125 17.54 0.37 -4.42
CA ALA A 125 18.43 0.62 -5.55
C ALA A 125 19.46 1.72 -5.19
N PRO A 126 20.78 1.46 -5.33
CA PRO A 126 21.81 2.45 -5.01
C PRO A 126 21.66 3.67 -5.92
N ARG A 127 21.64 4.87 -5.33
CA ARG A 127 21.47 6.15 -6.04
C ARG A 127 22.25 7.27 -5.36
N ASP A 128 22.89 8.09 -6.18
CA ASP A 128 23.53 9.35 -5.79
C ASP A 128 22.44 10.42 -5.54
N GLU A 129 21.82 10.38 -4.36
CA GLU A 129 20.82 11.36 -3.94
C GLU A 129 21.38 12.33 -2.88
N PRO A 130 20.94 13.60 -2.84
CA PRO A 130 21.32 14.54 -1.80
C PRO A 130 20.85 14.05 -0.42
N ALA A 131 21.59 14.41 0.65
CA ALA A 131 21.38 13.88 2.01
C ALA A 131 19.92 14.00 2.53
N LYS A 132 19.22 15.08 2.19
CA LYS A 132 17.80 15.27 2.56
C LYS A 132 16.87 14.20 1.96
N ASN A 133 17.18 13.71 0.77
CA ASN A 133 16.41 12.65 0.11
C ASN A 133 16.77 11.27 0.69
N ALA A 134 18.01 11.10 1.17
CA ALA A 134 18.45 9.85 1.81
C ALA A 134 17.70 9.58 3.12
N GLU A 135 17.45 10.61 3.93
CA GLU A 135 16.64 10.50 5.16
C GLU A 135 15.18 10.14 4.83
N GLN A 136 14.55 10.87 3.91
CA GLN A 136 13.19 10.56 3.44
C GLN A 136 13.08 9.15 2.86
N ARG A 137 14.12 8.67 2.17
CA ARG A 137 14.19 7.31 1.63
C ARG A 137 14.28 6.27 2.74
N SER A 138 15.06 6.52 3.79
CA SER A 138 15.17 5.63 4.95
C SER A 138 13.83 5.54 5.70
N GLU A 139 13.16 6.67 5.91
CA GLU A 139 11.83 6.71 6.52
C GLU A 139 10.80 5.94 5.69
N LEU A 140 10.77 6.20 4.37
CA LEU A 140 9.90 5.49 3.44
C LEU A 140 10.16 3.98 3.44
N HIS A 141 11.43 3.57 3.48
CA HIS A 141 11.82 2.16 3.58
C HIS A 141 11.25 1.53 4.85
N SER A 142 11.47 2.15 6.01
CA SER A 142 10.97 1.69 7.31
C SER A 142 9.45 1.57 7.33
N ASN A 143 8.75 2.59 6.82
CA ASN A 143 7.29 2.60 6.73
C ASN A 143 6.76 1.48 5.82
N THR A 144 7.38 1.30 4.65
CA THR A 144 7.00 0.24 3.70
C THR A 144 7.22 -1.15 4.30
N LEU A 145 8.35 -1.35 4.98
CA LEU A 145 8.68 -2.62 5.63
C LEU A 145 7.66 -2.95 6.74
N THR A 146 7.26 -1.94 7.51
CA THR A 146 6.25 -2.07 8.56
C THR A 146 4.91 -2.50 7.98
N ILE A 147 4.43 -1.81 6.93
CA ILE A 147 3.17 -2.14 6.26
C ILE A 147 3.23 -3.55 5.68
N LEU A 148 4.33 -3.91 5.03
CA LEU A 148 4.51 -5.23 4.41
C LEU A 148 4.46 -6.35 5.46
N ARG A 149 5.17 -6.21 6.58
CA ARG A 149 5.17 -7.18 7.68
C ARG A 149 3.76 -7.42 8.21
N VAL A 150 3.03 -6.35 8.50
CA VAL A 150 1.66 -6.45 9.04
C VAL A 150 0.74 -7.09 8.00
N ALA A 151 0.81 -6.66 6.74
CA ALA A 151 -0.01 -7.21 5.66
C ALA A 151 0.25 -8.71 5.42
N LEU A 152 1.52 -9.15 5.43
CA LEU A 152 1.87 -10.57 5.28
C LEU A 152 1.36 -11.40 6.46
N ARG A 153 1.52 -10.93 7.71
CA ARG A 153 1.02 -11.64 8.89
C ARG A 153 -0.50 -11.79 8.85
N SER A 154 -1.23 -10.72 8.56
CA SER A 154 -2.69 -10.77 8.42
C SER A 154 -3.15 -11.64 7.24
N TRP A 155 -2.38 -11.67 6.13
CA TRP A 155 -2.67 -12.57 5.03
C TRP A 155 -2.50 -14.04 5.43
N ALA A 156 -1.42 -14.38 6.12
CA ALA A 156 -1.18 -15.74 6.60
C ALA A 156 -2.32 -16.21 7.50
N GLU A 157 -2.81 -15.36 8.40
CA GLU A 157 -3.98 -15.65 9.25
C GLU A 157 -5.23 -15.97 8.42
N VAL A 158 -5.54 -15.15 7.42
CA VAL A 158 -6.69 -15.39 6.52
C VAL A 158 -6.51 -16.70 5.75
N GLU A 159 -5.31 -16.99 5.22
CA GLU A 159 -5.03 -18.24 4.51
C GLU A 159 -5.18 -19.47 5.41
N ARG A 160 -4.80 -19.39 6.70
CA ARG A 160 -5.07 -20.45 7.68
C ARG A 160 -6.56 -20.62 7.91
N ALA A 161 -7.29 -19.52 8.10
CA ALA A 161 -8.73 -19.55 8.37
C ALA A 161 -9.54 -20.21 7.24
N ILE A 162 -9.08 -20.09 5.99
CA ILE A 162 -9.71 -20.74 4.82
C ILE A 162 -9.13 -22.12 4.48
N GLY A 163 -8.29 -22.70 5.36
CA GLY A 163 -7.73 -24.04 5.21
C GLY A 163 -6.54 -24.16 4.26
N ARG A 164 -5.99 -23.04 3.75
CA ARG A 164 -4.82 -23.03 2.84
C ARG A 164 -3.50 -23.01 3.63
N VAL A 165 -3.29 -24.01 4.48
CA VAL A 165 -2.16 -24.09 5.43
C VAL A 165 -0.78 -23.96 4.75
N THR A 166 -0.58 -24.63 3.61
CA THR A 166 0.69 -24.54 2.86
C THR A 166 0.95 -23.12 2.34
N SER A 167 -0.11 -22.41 1.95
CA SER A 167 -0.02 -21.00 1.53
C SER A 167 0.40 -20.12 2.71
N ALA A 168 -0.28 -20.26 3.86
CA ALA A 168 0.05 -19.53 5.07
C ALA A 168 1.50 -19.73 5.52
N ARG A 169 2.00 -20.98 5.53
CA ARG A 169 3.41 -21.28 5.88
C ARG A 169 4.41 -20.60 4.96
N ARG A 170 4.14 -20.52 3.65
CA ARG A 170 5.02 -19.79 2.72
C ARG A 170 5.03 -18.30 3.01
N ILE A 171 3.88 -17.72 3.38
CA ILE A 171 3.78 -16.31 3.74
C ILE A 171 4.53 -16.03 5.05
N GLU A 172 4.41 -16.90 6.05
CA GLU A 172 5.16 -16.82 7.31
C GLU A 172 6.67 -16.89 7.10
N ALA A 173 7.14 -17.78 6.22
CA ALA A 173 8.54 -17.85 5.85
C ALA A 173 9.04 -16.53 5.23
N ARG A 174 8.22 -15.86 4.42
CA ARG A 174 8.53 -14.52 3.88
C ARG A 174 8.62 -13.47 4.99
N VAL A 175 7.73 -13.50 5.98
CA VAL A 175 7.81 -12.62 7.16
C VAL A 175 9.12 -12.85 7.92
N ALA A 176 9.48 -14.12 8.16
CA ALA A 176 10.72 -14.45 8.86
C ALA A 176 11.96 -13.95 8.10
N ALA A 177 11.99 -14.09 6.77
CA ALA A 177 13.08 -13.55 5.95
C ALA A 177 13.21 -12.02 6.08
N LEU A 178 12.09 -11.29 6.05
CA LEU A 178 12.08 -9.83 6.26
C LEU A 178 12.52 -9.42 7.67
N ASP A 179 12.31 -10.26 8.67
CA ASP A 179 12.74 -10.00 10.05
C ASP A 179 14.24 -10.29 10.26
N THR A 180 14.86 -11.10 9.40
CA THR A 180 16.32 -11.36 9.42
C THR A 180 17.16 -10.35 8.66
N GLU A 181 16.56 -9.58 7.74
CA GLU A 181 17.25 -8.61 6.88
C GLU A 181 17.34 -7.18 7.49
N SER A 182 16.67 -6.93 8.61
CA SER A 182 16.61 -5.63 9.30
C SER A 182 17.39 -5.62 10.60
#